data_AF-A0A7J5ENW3-F1
#
_entry.id   AF-A0A7J5ENW3-F1
#
_cell.length_a   1.000
_cell.length_b   1.000
_cell.length_c   1.000
_cell.angle_alpha   90.00
_cell.angle_beta   90.00
_cell.angle_gamma   90.00
#
_symmetry.space_group_name_H-M   'P 1'
#
loop_
_entity.id
_entity.type
_entity.pdbx_description
1 polymer ?
#
loop_
_entity_poly.entity_id
_entity_poly.type
_entity_poly.pdbx_seq_one_letter_code
_entity_poly.pdbx_strand_id
1 'polypeptide(L)'
;MRLLATLIANEIESRHSADLAPKWQGGSVVFKPADSGLAQHELQIDKFMHKVVMMRDNLRVLEQQINSSSSLTDGEKLKLQGYITRVYGSLTSFNFMFASPDDKFGGAGGSD
;
A
#
# COMPACT_ATOMS: atom_id res chain seq x y z
N MET A 1 -9.68 -7.59 -28.10
CA MET A 1 -8.83 -6.60 -27.39
C MET A 1 -9.33 -6.25 -25.99
N ARG A 2 -10.62 -5.92 -25.77
CA ARG A 2 -11.13 -5.52 -24.43
C ARG A 2 -11.04 -6.63 -23.37
N LEU A 3 -11.36 -7.88 -23.72
CA LEU A 3 -11.29 -9.04 -22.82
C LEU A 3 -9.86 -9.32 -22.34
N LEU A 4 -8.87 -9.20 -23.23
CA LEU A 4 -7.46 -9.41 -22.90
C LEU A 4 -6.94 -8.31 -21.97
N ALA A 5 -7.30 -7.05 -22.21
CA ALA A 5 -6.95 -5.94 -21.32
C ALA A 5 -7.57 -6.11 -19.91
N THR A 6 -8.82 -6.59 -19.83
CA THR A 6 -9.48 -6.89 -18.56
C THR A 6 -8.83 -8.07 -17.84
N LEU A 7 -8.46 -9.13 -18.55
CA LEU A 7 -7.76 -10.28 -17.96
C LEU A 7 -6.36 -9.91 -17.48
N ILE A 8 -5.62 -9.08 -18.23
CA ILE A 8 -4.32 -8.57 -17.79
C ILE A 8 -4.49 -7.66 -16.56
N ALA A 9 -5.50 -6.79 -16.53
CA ALA A 9 -5.78 -5.97 -15.35
C ALA A 9 -6.12 -6.82 -14.12
N ASN A 10 -6.97 -7.85 -14.27
CA ASN A 10 -7.33 -8.77 -13.19
C ASN A 10 -6.14 -9.63 -12.73
N GLU A 11 -5.29 -10.10 -13.64
CA GLU A 11 -4.09 -10.87 -13.32
C GLU A 11 -3.03 -10.00 -12.63
N ILE A 12 -2.88 -8.75 -13.07
CA ILE A 12 -2.05 -7.75 -12.40
C ILE A 12 -2.63 -7.47 -11.01
N GLU A 13 -3.94 -7.25 -10.86
CA GLU A 13 -4.59 -7.10 -9.55
C GLU A 13 -4.40 -8.34 -8.65
N SER A 14 -4.46 -9.55 -9.22
CA SER A 14 -4.23 -10.81 -8.50
C SER A 14 -2.79 -10.98 -8.01
N ARG A 15 -1.79 -10.39 -8.68
CA ARG A 15 -0.38 -10.43 -8.25
C ARG A 15 -0.07 -9.49 -7.09
N HIS A 16 -1.00 -8.61 -6.76
CA HIS A 16 -0.91 -7.63 -5.68
C HIS A 16 -1.74 -8.05 -4.45
N SER A 17 -2.10 -9.32 -4.30
CA SER A 17 -2.91 -9.75 -3.16
C SER A 17 -2.04 -10.01 -1.94
N ALA A 18 -2.25 -9.23 -0.88
CA ALA A 18 -1.85 -9.60 0.46
C ALA A 18 -3.11 -10.02 1.24
N ASP A 19 -3.02 -11.11 1.99
CA ASP A 19 -4.18 -11.63 2.71
C ASP A 19 -4.53 -10.77 3.91
N LEU A 20 -5.82 -10.47 4.05
CA LEU A 20 -6.36 -9.78 5.21
C LEU A 20 -6.36 -10.73 6.42
N ALA A 21 -5.88 -10.25 7.56
CA ALA A 21 -5.89 -11.01 8.81
C ALA A 21 -7.32 -11.45 9.16
N PRO A 22 -7.54 -12.72 9.58
CA PRO A 22 -8.88 -13.29 9.73
C PRO A 22 -9.86 -12.46 10.58
N LYS A 23 -9.34 -11.78 11.61
CA LYS A 23 -10.14 -10.93 12.52
C LYS A 23 -10.82 -9.73 11.84
N TRP A 24 -10.44 -9.39 10.62
CA TRP A 24 -11.00 -8.25 9.88
C TRP A 24 -11.91 -8.68 8.74
N GLN A 25 -12.02 -9.98 8.42
CA GLN A 25 -12.81 -10.45 7.28
C GLN A 25 -14.28 -10.01 7.38
N GLY A 26 -14.83 -9.52 6.26
CA GLY A 26 -16.20 -9.00 6.19
C GLY A 26 -16.45 -7.70 6.95
N GLY A 27 -15.40 -7.06 7.47
CA GLY A 27 -15.49 -5.79 8.19
C GLY A 27 -15.62 -4.57 7.28
N SER A 28 -15.76 -3.40 7.92
CA SER A 28 -15.76 -2.11 7.24
C SER A 28 -14.98 -1.05 8.02
N VAL A 29 -14.47 -0.05 7.29
CA VAL A 29 -13.90 1.18 7.83
C VAL A 29 -14.98 2.25 7.78
N VAL A 30 -15.26 2.88 8.93
CA VAL A 30 -16.25 3.94 9.04
C VAL A 30 -15.56 5.25 9.39
N PHE A 31 -15.67 6.23 8.51
CA PHE A 31 -15.22 7.60 8.75
C PHE A 31 -16.37 8.37 9.38
N LYS A 32 -16.25 8.62 10.67
CA LYS A 32 -17.26 9.32 11.46
C LYS A 32 -16.94 10.82 11.53
N PRO A 33 -17.83 11.70 11.03
CA PRO A 33 -17.67 13.14 11.19
C PRO A 33 -17.83 13.54 12.67
N ALA A 34 -17.19 14.65 13.05
CA ALA A 34 -17.38 15.23 14.39
C ALA A 34 -18.79 15.81 14.57
N ASP A 35 -19.38 16.33 13.49
CA ASP A 35 -20.78 16.77 13.45
C ASP A 35 -21.71 15.56 13.29
N SER A 36 -22.59 15.35 14.28
CA SER A 36 -23.56 14.25 14.30
C SER A 36 -24.72 14.41 13.30
N GLY A 37 -24.89 15.60 12.71
CA GLY A 37 -25.86 15.83 11.64
C GLY A 37 -25.41 15.34 10.26
N LEU A 38 -24.12 15.01 10.10
CA LEU A 38 -23.54 14.56 8.84
C LEU A 38 -23.54 13.03 8.72
N ALA A 39 -23.74 12.54 7.49
CA ALA A 39 -23.69 11.11 7.20
C ALA A 39 -22.26 10.56 7.35
N GLN A 40 -22.17 9.33 7.86
CA GLN A 40 -20.90 8.58 7.91
C GLN A 40 -20.52 8.09 6.52
N HIS A 41 -19.22 7.97 6.27
CA HIS A 41 -18.72 7.31 5.07
C HIS A 41 -18.21 5.92 5.44
N GLU A 42 -18.73 4.89 4.77
CA GLU A 42 -18.35 3.49 4.98
C GLU A 42 -17.60 2.94 3.78
N LEU A 43 -16.49 2.25 4.05
CA LEU A 43 -15.67 1.57 3.05
C LEU A 43 -15.48 0.11 3.48
N GLN A 44 -15.75 -0.83 2.56
CA GLN A 44 -15.48 -2.25 2.79
C GLN A 44 -14.00 -2.48 3.06
N ILE A 45 -13.67 -3.29 4.07
CA ILE A 45 -12.29 -3.46 4.54
C ILE A 45 -11.37 -4.04 3.45
N ASP A 46 -11.87 -4.94 2.61
CA ASP A 46 -11.12 -5.52 1.50
C ASP A 46 -10.73 -4.44 0.47
N LYS A 47 -11.63 -3.50 0.20
CA LYS A 47 -11.36 -2.35 -0.68
C LYS A 47 -10.33 -1.40 -0.07
N PHE A 48 -10.39 -1.21 1.25
CA PHE A 48 -9.40 -0.39 1.95
C PHE A 48 -8.02 -1.06 1.92
N MET A 49 -7.94 -2.35 2.24
CA MET A 49 -6.72 -3.15 2.19
C MET A 49 -6.10 -3.14 0.80
N HIS A 50 -6.91 -3.37 -0.24
CA HIS A 50 -6.43 -3.33 -1.61
C HIS A 50 -5.78 -1.98 -1.96
N LYS A 51 -6.38 -0.86 -1.53
CA LYS A 51 -5.78 0.47 -1.73
C LYS A 51 -4.44 0.62 -1.01
N VAL A 52 -4.32 0.10 0.21
CA VAL A 52 -3.06 0.11 0.98
C VAL A 52 -1.98 -0.71 0.26
N VAL A 53 -2.32 -1.89 -0.25
CA VAL A 53 -1.40 -2.74 -0.99
C VAL A 53 -1.00 -2.10 -2.34
N MET A 54 -1.93 -1.51 -3.08
CA MET A 54 -1.61 -0.76 -4.29
C MET A 54 -0.61 0.39 -4.03
N MET A 55 -0.71 1.09 -2.89
CA MET A 55 0.27 2.12 -2.53
C MET A 55 1.67 1.52 -2.30
N ARG A 56 1.75 0.37 -1.62
CA ARG A 56 3.00 -0.40 -1.45
C ARG A 56 3.65 -0.66 -2.81
N ASP A 57 2.87 -1.20 -3.74
CA ASP A 57 3.41 -1.73 -4.99
C ASP A 57 3.87 -0.59 -5.91
N ASN A 58 3.13 0.52 -5.94
CA ASN A 58 3.57 1.74 -6.61
C ASN A 58 4.87 2.31 -6.04
N LEU A 59 5.06 2.28 -4.71
CA LEU A 59 6.30 2.72 -4.08
C LEU A 59 7.49 1.83 -4.44
N ARG A 60 7.29 0.50 -4.50
CA ARG A 60 8.32 -0.44 -4.96
C ARG A 60 8.75 -0.16 -6.40
N VAL A 61 7.79 0.10 -7.29
CA VAL A 61 8.09 0.46 -8.68
C VAL A 61 8.85 1.78 -8.75
N LEU A 62 8.43 2.80 -7.99
CA LEU A 62 9.10 4.09 -7.94
C LEU A 62 10.55 3.96 -7.44
N GLU A 63 10.77 3.17 -6.40
CA GLU A 63 12.10 2.89 -5.86
C GLU A 63 13.01 2.22 -6.91
N GLN A 64 12.50 1.22 -7.63
CA GLN A 64 13.24 0.59 -8.73
C GLN A 64 13.61 1.59 -9.83
N GLN A 65 12.68 2.46 -10.22
CA GLN A 65 12.93 3.50 -11.22
C GLN A 65 14.03 4.46 -10.76
N ILE A 66 13.99 4.93 -9.51
CA ILE A 66 15.03 5.80 -8.95
C ILE A 66 16.40 5.11 -8.95
N ASN A 67 16.46 3.85 -8.52
CA ASN A 67 17.70 3.07 -8.46
C ASN A 67 18.31 2.92 -9.86
N SER A 68 17.49 2.59 -10.86
CA SER A 68 17.91 2.38 -12.25
C SER A 68 18.17 3.66 -13.05
N SER A 69 17.80 4.83 -12.53
CA SER A 69 17.93 6.09 -13.26
C SER A 69 19.39 6.48 -13.50
N SER A 70 19.75 6.74 -14.75
CA SER A 70 21.07 7.26 -15.14
C SER A 70 21.13 8.79 -15.13
N SER A 71 20.00 9.49 -14.97
CA SER A 71 19.93 10.96 -14.96
C SER A 71 20.00 11.57 -13.58
N LEU A 72 19.79 10.78 -12.52
CA LEU A 72 19.87 11.23 -11.14
C LEU A 72 21.27 11.05 -10.57
N THR A 73 21.77 12.08 -9.90
CA THR A 73 22.99 11.99 -9.09
C THR A 73 22.77 11.11 -7.85
N ASP A 74 23.84 10.58 -7.27
CA ASP A 74 23.76 9.75 -6.06
C ASP A 74 23.11 10.50 -4.89
N GLY A 75 23.39 11.80 -4.75
CA GLY A 75 22.77 12.64 -3.71
C GLY A 75 21.26 12.82 -3.91
N GLU A 76 20.79 12.96 -5.15
CA GLU A 76 19.36 13.04 -5.45
C GLU A 76 18.67 11.70 -5.23
N LYS A 77 19.29 10.59 -5.63
CA LYS A 77 18.78 9.23 -5.35
C LYS A 77 18.62 9.02 -3.86
N LEU A 78 19.65 9.33 -3.06
CA LEU A 78 19.61 9.20 -1.61
C LEU A 78 18.48 10.04 -0.99
N LYS A 79 18.32 11.28 -1.45
CA LYS A 79 17.25 12.17 -0.97
C LYS A 79 15.86 11.59 -1.27
N LEU A 80 15.63 11.09 -2.48
CA LEU A 80 14.34 10.50 -2.89
C LEU A 80 14.05 9.20 -2.13
N GLN A 81 15.04 8.31 -2.02
CA GLN A 81 14.97 7.11 -1.21
C GLN A 81 14.61 7.45 0.24
N GLY A 82 15.18 8.52 0.81
CA GLY A 82 14.82 8.99 2.15
C GLY A 82 13.36 9.44 2.31
N TYR A 83 12.69 9.92 1.25
CA TYR A 83 11.23 10.16 1.29
C TYR A 83 10.47 8.84 1.23
N ILE A 84 10.86 7.92 0.35
CA ILE A 84 10.24 6.59 0.21
C ILE A 84 10.28 5.84 1.54
N THR A 85 11.43 5.82 2.22
CA THR A 85 11.59 5.19 3.53
C THR A 85 10.63 5.77 4.58
N ARG A 86 10.43 7.10 4.58
CA ARG A 86 9.47 7.75 5.50
C ARG A 86 8.03 7.37 5.17
N VAL A 87 7.67 7.25 3.89
CA VAL A 87 6.35 6.79 3.46
C VAL A 87 6.12 5.34 3.91
N TYR A 88 7.09 4.44 3.71
CA TYR A 88 7.01 3.08 4.26
C TYR A 88 6.82 3.08 5.78
N GLY A 89 7.54 3.96 6.49
CA GLY A 89 7.35 4.19 7.93
C GLY A 89 5.89 4.51 8.29
N SER A 90 5.23 5.42 7.56
CA SER A 90 3.80 5.72 7.77
C SER A 90 2.89 4.53 7.44
N LEU A 91 3.23 3.73 6.43
CA LEU A 91 2.43 2.55 6.06
C LEU A 91 2.49 1.44 7.13
N THR A 92 3.52 1.40 7.98
CA THR A 92 3.58 0.44 9.10
C THR A 92 2.38 0.50 10.03
N SER A 93 1.68 1.65 10.11
CA SER A 93 0.43 1.78 10.87
C SER A 93 -0.66 0.81 10.41
N PHE A 94 -0.59 0.28 9.19
CA PHE A 94 -1.54 -0.69 8.65
C PHE A 94 -1.08 -2.15 8.80
N ASN A 95 0.08 -2.43 9.41
CA ASN A 95 0.62 -3.79 9.56
C ASN A 95 -0.31 -4.76 10.30
N PHE A 96 -1.23 -4.24 11.12
CA PHE A 96 -2.22 -5.04 11.86
C PHE A 96 -3.29 -5.68 10.94
N MET A 97 -3.38 -5.24 9.68
CA MET A 97 -4.33 -5.74 8.69
C MET A 97 -3.82 -7.00 7.98
N PHE A 98 -2.51 -7.22 7.92
CA PHE A 98 -1.92 -8.33 7.16
C PHE A 98 -1.97 -9.65 7.93
N ALA A 99 -2.34 -10.73 7.25
CA ALA A 99 -2.28 -12.08 7.79
C ALA A 99 -0.83 -12.59 7.89
N SER A 100 -0.05 -12.40 6.81
CA SER A 100 1.35 -12.83 6.76
C SER A 100 2.29 -11.74 7.28
N PRO A 101 3.33 -12.09 8.07
CA PRO A 101 4.42 -11.18 8.39
C PRO A 101 5.18 -10.68 7.16
N ASP A 102 5.31 -11.49 6.12
CA ASP A 102 6.11 -11.17 4.93
C ASP A 102 5.49 -10.05 4.07
N ASP A 103 4.18 -9.85 4.19
CA ASP A 103 3.46 -8.80 3.49
C ASP A 103 3.50 -7.45 4.21
N LYS A 104 3.94 -7.44 5.47
CA LYS A 104 3.99 -6.23 6.30
C LYS A 104 5.01 -5.24 5.76
N PHE A 105 4.72 -3.97 5.99
CA PHE A 105 5.63 -2.88 5.70
C PHE A 105 6.82 -2.90 6.65
N GLY A 106 8.03 -2.83 6.10
CA GLY A 106 9.27 -2.60 6.84
C GLY A 106 9.50 -1.09 7.03
N GLY A 107 9.71 -0.66 8.27
CA GLY A 107 10.17 0.69 8.59
C GLY A 107 11.68 0.71 8.89
N ALA A 108 12.28 1.89 8.87
CA ALA A 108 13.70 2.10 9.19
C ALA A 108 14.13 1.72 10.62
N GLY A 109 13.23 1.17 11.45
CA GLY A 109 13.46 0.85 12.87
C GLY A 109 13.45 -0.64 13.20
N GLY A 110 13.61 -1.53 12.21
CA GLY A 110 13.53 -3.00 12.40
C GLY A 110 14.80 -3.76 12.04
N SER A 111 15.95 -3.09 11.95
CA SER A 111 17.25 -3.72 11.76
C SER A 111 18.18 -3.28 12.89
N ASP A 112 17.91 -3.83 14.07
CA ASP A 112 18.87 -4.09 15.15
C ASP A 112 18.42 -5.39 15.85
#